data_AF-A0AAV1S0L8-F1
#
_entry.id   AF-A0AAV1S0L8-F1
#
_cell.length_a   1.000
_cell.length_b   1.000
_cell.length_c   1.000
_cell.angle_alpha   90.00
_cell.angle_beta   90.00
_cell.angle_gamma   90.00
#
_symmetry.space_group_name_H-M   'P 1'
#
loop_
_entity.id
_entity.type
_entity.pdbx_description
1 polymer ?
#
loop_
_entity_poly.entity_id
_entity_poly.type
_entity_poly.pdbx_seq_one_letter_code
_entity_poly.pdbx_strand_id
1 'polypeptide(L)'
;MATEGASTFPEAAVDQALNPSLNKEFEVDPVSSDIATSKEIQQEQEEAARKKEREKQDAMQKLKTTILVSAIIVAVAGAAFAITKKLREK
;
A
#
# COMPACT_ATOMS: atom_id res chain seq x y z
N MET A 1 32.06 4.75 -57.42
CA MET A 1 32.43 5.69 -56.34
C MET A 1 31.19 5.89 -55.49
N ALA A 2 31.07 5.17 -54.37
CA ALA A 2 29.93 5.28 -53.46
C ALA A 2 30.32 6.19 -52.30
N THR A 3 29.48 7.18 -52.05
CA THR A 3 29.68 8.30 -51.12
C THR A 3 29.83 7.82 -49.68
N GLU A 4 30.99 8.09 -49.08
CA GLU A 4 31.21 7.94 -47.64
C GLU A 4 30.22 8.84 -46.89
N GLY A 5 29.37 8.23 -46.08
CA GLY A 5 28.47 8.95 -45.19
C GLY A 5 29.28 9.74 -44.18
N ALA A 6 29.33 11.05 -44.36
CA ALA A 6 29.92 12.00 -43.42
C ALA A 6 29.12 11.96 -42.11
N SER A 7 29.48 11.03 -41.22
CA SER A 7 29.03 10.99 -39.83
C SER A 7 29.72 12.13 -39.09
N THR A 8 29.20 13.35 -39.24
CA THR A 8 29.63 14.52 -38.47
C THR A 8 28.93 14.46 -37.12
N PHE A 9 29.71 14.53 -36.03
CA PHE A 9 29.16 14.67 -34.69
C PHE A 9 28.27 15.93 -34.64
N PRO A 10 27.07 15.85 -34.07
CA PRO A 10 26.21 17.02 -33.96
C PRO A 10 26.91 18.11 -33.15
N GLU A 11 26.83 19.33 -33.64
CA GLU A 11 27.43 20.49 -32.99
C GLU A 11 26.76 20.68 -31.62
N ALA A 12 27.58 20.74 -30.57
CA ALA A 12 27.07 20.88 -29.21
C ALA A 12 26.38 22.25 -29.09
N ALA A 13 25.09 22.25 -28.75
CA ALA A 13 24.34 23.47 -28.49
C ALA A 13 24.77 24.10 -27.15
N VAL A 14 25.96 24.72 -27.16
CA VAL A 14 26.61 25.35 -26.00
C VAL A 14 25.74 26.44 -25.36
N ASP A 15 25.03 27.23 -26.16
CA ASP A 15 24.13 28.26 -25.64
C ASP A 15 22.94 27.68 -24.87
N GLN A 16 22.43 26.53 -25.30
CA GLN A 16 21.36 25.81 -24.60
C GLN A 16 21.89 25.19 -23.31
N ALA A 17 23.09 24.58 -23.35
CA ALA A 17 23.72 23.96 -22.18
C ALA A 17 24.11 24.98 -21.10
N LEU A 18 24.55 26.18 -21.49
CA LEU A 18 24.91 27.28 -20.57
C LEU A 18 23.70 27.98 -19.95
N ASN A 19 22.52 27.84 -20.57
CA ASN A 19 21.29 28.48 -20.12
C ASN A 19 20.20 27.43 -19.84
N PRO A 20 20.19 26.81 -18.66
CA PRO A 20 19.21 25.79 -18.30
C PRO A 20 17.76 26.31 -18.37
N SER A 21 17.54 27.62 -18.25
CA SER A 21 16.22 28.27 -18.38
C SER A 21 15.61 28.19 -19.79
N LEU A 22 16.44 28.00 -20.82
CA LEU A 22 16.04 27.83 -22.22
C LEU A 22 15.73 26.36 -22.56
N ASN A 23 16.14 25.41 -21.72
CA ASN A 23 15.84 23.99 -21.83
C ASN A 23 14.64 23.63 -20.95
N LYS A 24 13.43 23.80 -21.49
CA LYS A 24 12.19 23.43 -20.80
C LYS A 24 11.74 21.98 -21.07
N GLU A 25 12.23 21.39 -22.15
CA GLU A 25 11.90 20.03 -22.56
C GLU A 25 13.17 19.19 -22.50
N PHE A 26 13.32 18.45 -21.41
CA PHE A 26 14.30 17.37 -21.34
C PHE A 26 13.65 16.14 -21.95
N GLU A 27 14.20 15.67 -23.06
CA GLU A 27 13.84 14.39 -23.66
C GLU A 27 14.39 13.29 -22.76
N VAL A 28 13.63 12.97 -21.70
CA VAL A 28 13.92 11.83 -20.83
C VAL A 28 13.52 10.57 -21.58
N ASP A 29 14.43 9.60 -21.58
CA ASP A 29 14.18 8.28 -22.15
C ASP A 29 12.86 7.70 -21.57
N PRO A 30 11.86 7.39 -22.42
CA PRO A 30 10.55 6.94 -21.97
C PRO A 30 10.64 5.71 -21.05
N VAL A 31 11.61 4.83 -21.30
CA VAL A 31 11.84 3.62 -20.48
C VAL A 31 12.16 3.99 -19.02
N SER A 32 12.89 5.08 -18.79
CA SER A 32 13.22 5.53 -17.43
C SER A 32 12.02 6.13 -16.69
N SER A 33 11.12 6.79 -17.41
CA SER A 33 9.89 7.37 -16.84
C SER A 33 8.85 6.31 -16.47
N ASP A 34 8.73 5.27 -17.29
CA ASP A 34 7.87 4.11 -17.02
C ASP A 34 8.35 3.32 -15.79
N ILE A 35 9.66 3.19 -15.58
CA ILE A 35 10.20 2.48 -14.41
C ILE A 35 9.98 3.26 -13.11
N ALA A 36 10.10 4.59 -13.14
CA ALA A 36 9.88 5.44 -11.98
C ALA A 36 8.41 5.41 -11.55
N THR A 37 7.48 5.57 -12.49
CA THR A 37 6.04 5.49 -12.24
C THR A 37 5.61 4.08 -11.83
N SER A 38 6.15 3.03 -12.45
CA SER A 38 5.83 1.65 -12.07
C SER A 38 6.31 1.30 -10.66
N LYS A 39 7.45 1.81 -10.19
CA LYS A 39 7.92 1.61 -8.82
C LYS A 39 7.04 2.30 -7.79
N GLU A 40 6.61 3.52 -8.06
CA GLU A 40 5.76 4.29 -7.15
C GLU A 40 4.40 3.59 -6.97
N ILE A 41 3.78 3.16 -8.06
CA ILE A 41 2.50 2.41 -8.04
C ILE A 41 2.62 1.09 -7.28
N GLN A 42 3.74 0.37 -7.43
CA GLN A 42 3.98 -0.89 -6.70
C GLN A 42 4.13 -0.67 -5.19
N GLN A 43 4.81 0.41 -4.78
CA GLN A 43 4.98 0.75 -3.37
C GLN A 43 3.65 1.12 -2.71
N GLU A 44 2.82 1.91 -3.40
CA GLU A 44 1.48 2.26 -2.90
C GLU A 44 0.57 1.04 -2.77
N GLN A 45 0.62 0.11 -3.73
CA GLN A 45 -0.13 -1.14 -3.67
C GLN A 45 0.32 -2.05 -2.52
N GLU A 46 1.63 -2.16 -2.28
CA GLU A 46 2.16 -2.97 -1.19
C GLU A 46 1.76 -2.41 0.19
N GLU A 47 1.79 -1.08 0.33
CA GLU A 47 1.35 -0.42 1.57
C GLU A 47 -0.16 -0.59 1.80
N ALA A 48 -0.97 -0.46 0.75
CA ALA A 48 -2.42 -0.69 0.80
C ALA A 48 -2.75 -2.15 1.13
N ALA A 49 -2.01 -3.11 0.57
CA ALA A 49 -2.16 -4.52 0.86
C ALA A 49 -1.82 -4.84 2.32
N ARG A 50 -0.73 -4.28 2.84
CA ARG A 50 -0.34 -4.42 4.26
C ARG A 50 -1.36 -3.82 5.21
N LYS A 51 -1.94 -2.66 4.89
CA LYS A 51 -3.02 -2.05 5.70
C LYS A 51 -4.25 -2.96 5.73
N LYS A 52 -4.70 -3.45 4.58
CA LYS A 52 -5.83 -4.39 4.50
C LYS A 52 -5.59 -5.69 5.26
N GLU A 53 -4.37 -6.21 5.26
CA GLU A 53 -4.05 -7.42 6.02
C GLU A 53 -4.12 -7.19 7.53
N ARG A 54 -3.58 -6.06 8.01
CA ARG A 54 -3.68 -5.67 9.43
C ARG A 54 -5.13 -5.47 9.86
N GLU A 55 -5.95 -4.81 9.03
CA GLU A 55 -7.38 -4.62 9.31
C GLU A 55 -8.13 -5.95 9.38
N LYS A 56 -7.83 -6.90 8.50
CA LYS A 56 -8.40 -8.26 8.54
C LYS A 56 -8.00 -9.00 9.81
N GLN A 57 -6.73 -8.93 10.22
CA GLN A 57 -6.26 -9.57 11.44
C GLN A 57 -6.92 -8.96 12.68
N ASP A 58 -7.02 -7.63 12.75
CA ASP A 58 -7.68 -6.91 13.84
C ASP A 58 -9.17 -7.28 13.94
N ALA A 59 -9.87 -7.34 12.80
CA ALA A 59 -11.26 -7.77 12.74
C ALA A 59 -11.45 -9.22 13.24
N MET A 60 -10.54 -10.13 12.86
CA MET A 60 -10.57 -11.51 13.36
C MET A 60 -10.31 -11.60 14.86
N GLN A 61 -9.38 -10.81 15.39
CA GLN A 61 -9.10 -10.75 16.83
C GLN A 61 -10.28 -10.16 17.62
N LYS A 62 -10.90 -9.10 17.10
CA LYS A 62 -12.12 -8.51 17.67
C LYS A 62 -13.25 -9.54 17.70
N LEU A 63 -13.49 -10.26 16.61
CA LEU A 63 -14.52 -11.30 16.56
C LEU A 63 -14.28 -12.40 17.61
N LYS A 64 -13.05 -12.92 17.71
CA LYS A 64 -12.68 -13.92 18.74
C LYS A 64 -12.93 -13.40 20.15
N THR A 65 -12.53 -12.16 20.42
CA THR A 65 -12.70 -11.53 21.73
C THR A 65 -14.18 -11.33 22.06
N THR A 66 -14.98 -10.84 21.12
CA THR A 66 -16.43 -10.66 21.31
C THR A 66 -17.13 -11.98 21.64
N ILE A 67 -16.80 -13.06 20.91
CA ILE A 67 -17.37 -14.39 21.18
C ILE A 67 -17.00 -14.84 22.60
N LEU A 68 -15.73 -14.72 23.00
CA LEU A 68 -15.27 -15.10 24.34
C LEU A 68 -15.99 -14.31 25.44
N VAL A 69 -16.08 -12.98 25.29
CA VAL A 69 -16.76 -12.12 26.27
C VAL A 69 -18.25 -12.46 26.34
N SER A 70 -18.91 -12.68 25.20
CA SER A 70 -20.33 -13.08 25.19
C SER A 70 -20.57 -14.41 25.89
N ALA A 71 -19.69 -15.40 25.72
CA ALA A 71 -19.78 -16.68 26.39
C ALA A 71 -19.66 -16.56 27.91
N ILE A 72 -18.74 -15.71 28.40
CA ILE A 72 -18.57 -15.46 29.84
C ILE A 72 -19.84 -14.85 30.44
N ILE A 73 -20.44 -13.85 29.79
CA ILE A 73 -21.67 -13.20 30.28
C ILE A 73 -22.80 -14.20 30.40
N VAL A 74 -23.00 -15.05 29.38
CA VAL A 74 -24.02 -16.11 29.40
C VAL A 74 -23.76 -17.12 30.52
N ALA A 75 -22.50 -17.52 30.74
CA ALA A 75 -22.14 -18.43 31.81
C ALA A 75 -22.41 -17.84 33.21
N VAL A 76 -22.06 -16.57 33.43
CA VAL A 76 -22.33 -15.86 34.69
C VAL A 76 -23.83 -15.73 34.94
N ALA A 77 -24.60 -15.35 33.92
CA ALA A 77 -26.06 -15.27 34.03
C ALA A 77 -26.68 -16.65 34.32
N GLY A 78 -26.21 -17.71 33.66
CA GLY A 78 -26.64 -19.08 33.91
C GLY A 78 -26.31 -19.56 35.33
N ALA A 79 -25.11 -19.25 35.83
CA ALA A 79 -24.70 -19.59 37.19
C ALA A 79 -25.55 -18.86 38.24
N ALA A 80 -25.75 -17.55 38.08
CA ALA A 80 -26.61 -16.76 38.96
C ALA A 80 -28.06 -17.26 38.93
N PHE A 81 -28.57 -17.61 37.75
CA PHE A 81 -29.91 -18.17 37.59
C PHE A 81 -30.05 -19.54 38.26
N ALA A 82 -29.06 -20.42 38.12
CA ALA A 82 -29.07 -21.72 38.78
C ALA A 82 -29.04 -21.60 40.31
N ILE A 83 -28.22 -20.69 40.86
CA ILE A 83 -28.12 -20.45 42.29
C ILE A 83 -29.46 -19.90 42.83
N THR A 84 -30.02 -18.87 42.19
CA THR A 84 -31.27 -18.24 42.61
C THR A 84 -32.47 -19.20 42.50
N LYS A 85 -32.53 -20.01 41.44
CA LYS A 85 -33.57 -21.05 41.30
C LYS A 85 -33.45 -22.09 42.42
N LYS A 86 -32.24 -22.54 42.74
CA LYS A 86 -32.01 -23.53 43.82
C LYS A 86 -32.33 -23.01 45.22
N LEU A 87 -32.25 -21.70 45.44
CA LEU A 87 -32.69 -21.03 46.67
C LEU A 87 -34.21 -20.87 46.77
N ARG A 88 -34.91 -20.72 45.63
CA ARG A 88 -36.38 -20.51 45.59
C ARG A 88 -37.19 -21.81 45.71
N GLU A 89 -36.56 -22.96 45.45
CA GLU A 89 -37.17 -24.29 45.58
C GLU A 89 -37.01 -24.89 47.00
N LYS A 90 -36.43 -24.15 47.95
CA LYS A 90 -36.39 -24.48 49.39
C LYS A 90 -37.39 -23.61 50.15
#